data_AF-A0AAD6KW03-F1
#
_entry.id   AF-A0AAD6KW03-F1
#
_cell.length_a   1.000
_cell.length_b   1.000
_cell.length_c   1.000
_cell.angle_alpha   90.00
_cell.angle_beta   90.00
_cell.angle_gamma   90.00
#
_symmetry.space_group_name_H-M   'P 1'
#
loop_
_entity.id
_entity.type
_entity.pdbx_description
1 polymer ?
#
loop_
_entity_poly.entity_id
_entity_poly.type
_entity_poly.pdbx_seq_one_letter_code
_entity_poly.pdbx_strand_id
1 'polypeptide(L)'
;MTMRLSLSAYKQVQPRVSFQGELSMKPFFRRKDKVVFVLGPTGTGKSRLAIDLATHFPAEVVNCDKMQVYKGLDIVTNKVTEEECRGVPHHLLGIADPDADFTSEDFRHHASLVVESIVTRDRLPIIAGGSNSYVEALANDDPEFRLRYDCCFLWVDVSLPLLHSFVSDRVDRMVRAGLIDEVRNVFDPTKVDDYSQGIKRAIGVPELDQFLRNELTVDAKTSRELRDKAVEKIKENTCMLARRQLQKIQRLHSIWNWKMHRIDATPVFLASGKEADNLWDQIVAGPSTLIVNQFLCDENHVSPVAPSEPVNMVPISVPAMAAVGTR
;
A
#
# COMPACT_ATOMS: atom_id res chain seq x y z
N MET A 1 53.09 59.46 -5.98
CA MET A 1 52.04 59.29 -4.97
C MET A 1 50.87 60.18 -5.37
N THR A 2 49.70 59.57 -5.51
CA THR A 2 48.64 59.93 -6.45
C THR A 2 47.60 60.83 -5.76
N MET A 3 47.37 62.05 -6.27
CA MET A 3 46.25 62.91 -5.85
C MET A 3 45.01 62.60 -6.70
N ARG A 4 43.94 62.14 -6.04
CA ARG A 4 42.60 61.95 -6.62
C ARG A 4 41.83 63.27 -6.60
N LEU A 5 41.34 63.66 -7.77
CA LEU A 5 40.34 64.72 -7.93
C LEU A 5 38.94 64.17 -7.61
N SER A 6 38.22 64.95 -6.82
CA SER A 6 36.82 64.80 -6.40
C SER A 6 35.91 65.53 -7.39
N LEU A 7 34.65 65.08 -7.54
CA LEU A 7 33.41 65.85 -7.82
C LEU A 7 32.27 64.81 -7.93
N SER A 8 31.38 64.70 -6.94
CA SER A 8 30.11 65.45 -6.76
C SER A 8 28.91 64.55 -7.10
N ALA A 9 28.06 64.27 -6.12
CA ALA A 9 26.72 63.73 -6.36
C ALA A 9 25.69 64.58 -5.62
N TYR A 10 24.80 65.16 -6.42
CA TYR A 10 23.64 65.95 -6.04
C TYR A 10 22.59 65.10 -5.29
N LYS A 11 21.89 65.74 -4.35
CA LYS A 11 20.76 65.21 -3.57
C LYS A 11 19.61 64.71 -4.45
N GLN A 12 19.01 63.58 -4.07
CA GLN A 12 17.58 63.34 -4.26
C GLN A 12 16.95 62.68 -3.03
N VAL A 13 15.65 62.94 -2.90
CA VAL A 13 14.79 62.96 -1.71
C VAL A 13 14.27 61.55 -1.37
N GLN A 14 14.19 61.23 -0.07
CA GLN A 14 13.53 60.02 0.44
C GLN A 14 12.00 60.14 0.35
N PRO A 15 11.30 59.02 0.13
CA PRO A 15 10.08 58.74 0.86
C PRO A 15 10.35 57.60 1.85
N ARG A 16 10.12 57.91 3.13
CA ARG A 16 9.98 56.92 4.21
C ARG A 16 8.73 56.09 3.97
N VAL A 17 8.90 54.81 3.65
CA VAL A 17 7.96 53.77 4.08
C VAL A 17 8.81 52.57 4.53
N SER A 18 8.90 52.39 5.84
CA SER A 18 9.50 51.22 6.46
C SER A 18 8.53 50.06 6.35
N PHE A 19 8.82 49.10 5.46
CA PHE A 19 8.32 47.73 5.62
C PHE A 19 9.39 46.94 6.37
N GLN A 20 9.24 46.83 7.69
CA GLN A 20 9.85 45.75 8.45
C GLN A 20 9.06 44.49 8.15
N GLY A 21 9.74 43.56 7.51
CA GLY A 21 9.20 42.27 7.12
C GLY A 21 10.24 41.60 6.25
N GLU A 22 11.33 41.16 6.86
CA GLU A 22 12.19 40.14 6.25
C GLU A 22 11.31 38.92 5.95
N LEU A 23 10.73 38.89 4.75
CA LEU A 23 10.33 37.65 4.12
C LEU A 23 11.62 36.89 3.87
N SER A 24 12.02 36.12 4.88
CA SER A 24 12.98 35.04 4.71
C SER A 24 12.36 34.06 3.71
N MET A 25 12.63 34.29 2.42
CA MET A 25 12.39 33.32 1.36
C MET A 25 13.34 32.15 1.61
N LYS A 26 12.98 31.28 2.55
CA LYS A 26 13.56 29.95 2.64
C LYS A 26 13.18 29.23 1.33
N PRO A 27 14.14 28.60 0.64
CA PRO A 27 13.83 27.93 -0.61
C PRO A 27 12.81 26.81 -0.32
N PHE A 28 11.69 26.81 -1.06
CA PHE A 28 10.55 25.89 -0.94
C PHE A 28 10.88 24.46 -1.39
N PHE A 29 12.03 23.92 -1.00
CA PHE A 29 12.35 22.52 -1.20
C PHE A 29 11.85 21.72 0.00
N ARG A 30 10.58 21.30 -0.03
CA ARG A 30 10.12 20.26 0.90
C ARG A 30 10.75 18.93 0.48
N ARG A 31 11.55 18.38 1.38
CA ARG A 31 12.07 17.02 1.25
C ARG A 31 10.91 16.05 1.38
N LYS A 32 10.85 15.05 0.50
CA LYS A 32 9.76 14.08 0.52
C LYS A 32 9.94 13.09 1.67
N ASP A 33 8.85 12.79 2.36
CA ASP A 33 8.83 11.77 3.40
C ASP A 33 8.92 10.37 2.77
N LYS A 34 9.47 9.41 3.50
CA LYS A 34 9.84 8.11 2.96
C LYS A 34 8.73 7.08 3.22
N VAL A 35 8.37 6.30 2.20
CA VAL A 35 7.40 5.20 2.29
C VAL A 35 7.98 3.95 1.65
N VAL A 36 7.83 2.79 2.31
CA VAL A 36 8.24 1.49 1.77
C VAL A 36 7.01 0.67 1.40
N PHE A 37 7.04 0.04 0.23
CA PHE A 37 6.02 -0.91 -0.22
C PHE A 37 6.61 -2.32 -0.26
N VAL A 38 5.91 -3.29 0.30
CA VAL A 38 6.25 -4.72 0.23
C VAL A 38 5.19 -5.45 -0.60
N LEU A 39 5.57 -5.82 -1.81
CA LEU A 39 4.72 -6.38 -2.86
C LEU A 39 5.10 -7.83 -3.16
N GLY A 40 4.16 -8.56 -3.77
CA GLY A 40 4.32 -9.97 -4.08
C GLY A 40 2.99 -10.73 -4.16
N PRO A 41 2.92 -11.83 -4.92
CA PRO A 41 1.75 -12.71 -4.91
C PRO A 41 1.37 -13.22 -3.51
N THR A 42 0.13 -13.68 -3.32
CA THR A 42 -0.29 -14.34 -2.08
C THR A 42 0.63 -15.53 -1.78
N GLY A 43 1.01 -15.70 -0.51
CA GLY A 43 1.89 -16.79 -0.08
C GLY A 43 3.40 -16.52 -0.18
N THR A 44 3.87 -15.42 -0.78
CA THR A 44 5.32 -15.15 -0.90
C THR A 44 6.02 -14.63 0.36
N GLY A 45 5.29 -14.38 1.45
CA GLY A 45 5.89 -13.92 2.72
C GLY A 45 5.95 -12.40 2.91
N LYS A 46 5.15 -11.62 2.16
CA LYS A 46 5.09 -10.14 2.31
C LYS A 46 4.93 -9.66 3.75
N SER A 47 3.98 -10.23 4.51
CA SER A 47 3.72 -9.81 5.89
C SER A 47 4.90 -10.13 6.80
N ARG A 48 5.53 -11.31 6.62
CA ARG A 48 6.77 -11.67 7.32
C ARG A 48 7.85 -10.61 7.08
N LEU A 49 8.09 -10.24 5.82
CA LEU A 49 9.11 -9.24 5.48
C LEU A 49 8.77 -7.85 6.05
N ALA A 50 7.50 -7.43 5.99
CA ALA A 50 7.07 -6.15 6.53
C ALA A 50 7.28 -6.07 8.06
N ILE A 51 7.00 -7.16 8.76
CA ILE A 51 7.22 -7.29 10.21
C ILE A 51 8.72 -7.32 10.52
N ASP A 52 9.52 -8.10 9.79
CA ASP A 52 10.98 -8.15 9.97
C ASP A 52 11.58 -6.75 9.83
N LEU A 53 11.23 -6.02 8.76
CA LEU A 53 11.64 -4.63 8.57
C LEU A 53 11.17 -3.72 9.72
N ALA A 54 9.94 -3.86 10.19
CA ALA A 54 9.42 -3.06 11.29
C ALA A 54 10.02 -3.39 12.67
N THR A 55 10.72 -4.53 12.80
CA THR A 55 11.54 -4.82 13.98
C THR A 55 12.95 -4.23 13.88
N HIS A 56 13.42 -3.90 12.67
CA HIS A 56 14.71 -3.27 12.42
C HIS A 56 14.66 -1.74 12.34
N PHE A 57 13.53 -1.18 11.90
CA PHE A 57 13.29 0.26 11.79
C PHE A 57 12.16 0.70 12.72
N PRO A 58 12.12 1.96 13.18
CA PRO A 58 10.97 2.49 13.90
C PRO A 58 9.79 2.64 12.92
N ALA A 59 9.08 1.54 12.65
CA ALA A 59 8.11 1.47 11.56
C ALA A 59 6.75 0.91 12.00
N GLU A 60 5.76 1.11 11.15
CA GLU A 60 4.40 0.57 11.30
C GLU A 60 3.90 0.02 9.97
N VAL A 61 3.09 -1.04 10.02
CA VAL A 61 2.61 -1.73 8.83
C VAL A 61 1.22 -1.23 8.45
N VAL A 62 1.03 -0.90 7.17
CA VAL A 62 -0.28 -0.56 6.60
C VAL A 62 -0.69 -1.68 5.66
N ASN A 63 -1.79 -2.37 5.99
CA ASN A 63 -2.32 -3.45 5.15
C ASN A 63 -2.78 -2.91 3.79
N CYS A 64 -2.37 -3.59 2.72
CA CYS A 64 -2.74 -3.32 1.33
C CYS A 64 -3.36 -4.57 0.66
N ASP A 65 -4.04 -5.41 1.44
CA ASP A 65 -4.87 -6.50 0.94
C ASP A 65 -6.36 -6.21 1.13
N LYS A 66 -7.08 -6.15 0.00
CA LYS A 66 -8.51 -5.83 -0.09
C LYS A 66 -9.42 -6.76 0.70
N MET A 67 -9.02 -8.00 0.98
CA MET A 67 -9.87 -8.92 1.76
C MET A 67 -9.54 -8.81 3.26
N GLN A 68 -8.32 -8.41 3.60
CA GLN A 68 -7.88 -8.26 4.98
C GLN A 68 -8.35 -6.95 5.63
N VAL A 69 -8.87 -5.99 4.85
CA VAL A 69 -9.47 -4.75 5.39
C VAL A 69 -10.74 -5.02 6.20
N TYR A 70 -11.45 -6.13 5.96
CA TYR A 70 -12.73 -6.44 6.59
C TYR A 70 -12.60 -7.18 7.91
N LYS A 71 -13.55 -6.94 8.82
CA LYS A 71 -13.65 -7.64 10.10
C LYS A 71 -14.04 -9.11 9.92
N GLY A 72 -13.46 -10.00 10.73
CA GLY A 72 -13.75 -11.43 10.70
C GLY A 72 -13.18 -12.16 9.48
N LEU A 73 -13.48 -13.45 9.35
CA LEU A 73 -12.89 -14.35 8.36
C LEU A 73 -11.35 -14.31 8.35
N ASP A 74 -10.73 -14.29 9.53
CA ASP A 74 -9.29 -14.09 9.71
C ASP A 74 -8.47 -15.25 9.13
N ILE A 75 -8.96 -16.49 9.26
CA ILE A 75 -8.33 -17.68 8.67
C ILE A 75 -8.47 -17.62 7.14
N VAL A 76 -9.69 -17.46 6.62
CA VAL A 76 -9.99 -17.41 5.18
C VAL A 76 -9.19 -16.30 4.49
N THR A 77 -9.13 -15.11 5.11
CA THR A 77 -8.42 -13.95 4.57
C THR A 77 -6.93 -13.95 4.90
N ASN A 78 -6.45 -14.96 5.62
CA ASN A 78 -5.05 -15.18 6.01
C ASN A 78 -4.46 -13.93 6.68
N LYS A 79 -5.20 -13.32 7.63
CA LYS A 79 -4.70 -12.19 8.42
C LYS A 79 -3.55 -12.66 9.30
N VAL A 80 -2.60 -11.76 9.54
CA VAL A 80 -1.54 -11.99 10.51
C VAL A 80 -2.14 -12.09 11.91
N THR A 81 -1.66 -13.05 12.68
CA THR A 81 -2.04 -13.21 14.09
C THR A 81 -1.28 -12.22 14.98
N GLU A 82 -1.77 -12.00 16.21
CA GLU A 82 -1.09 -11.12 17.18
C GLU A 82 0.33 -11.61 17.51
N GLU A 83 0.53 -12.93 17.57
CA GLU A 83 1.84 -13.56 17.79
C GLU A 83 2.79 -13.26 16.64
N GLU A 84 2.34 -13.45 15.39
CA GLU A 84 3.13 -13.13 14.19
C GLU A 84 3.47 -11.64 14.10
N CYS A 85 2.56 -10.76 14.54
CA CYS A 85 2.78 -9.30 14.53
C CYS A 85 3.96 -8.87 15.40
N ARG A 86 4.36 -9.65 16.41
CA ARG A 86 5.50 -9.33 17.31
C ARG A 86 5.44 -7.92 17.91
N GLY A 87 4.23 -7.43 18.19
CA GLY A 87 3.98 -6.09 18.73
C GLY A 87 4.12 -4.94 17.72
N VAL A 88 4.36 -5.22 16.44
CA VAL A 88 4.37 -4.22 15.37
C VAL A 88 2.95 -3.69 15.13
N PRO A 89 2.70 -2.37 15.18
CA PRO A 89 1.39 -1.81 14.88
C PRO A 89 0.97 -2.07 13.43
N HIS A 90 -0.26 -2.55 13.24
CA HIS A 90 -0.88 -2.79 11.94
C HIS A 90 -2.10 -1.88 11.74
N HIS A 91 -2.19 -1.27 10.57
CA HIS A 91 -3.28 -0.38 10.17
C HIS A 91 -4.04 -0.96 8.99
N LEU A 92 -5.30 -0.52 8.81
CA LEU A 92 -6.21 -0.96 7.74
C LEU A 92 -6.41 -2.49 7.69
N LEU A 93 -6.27 -3.16 8.83
CA LEU A 93 -6.46 -4.58 9.01
C LEU A 93 -7.71 -4.79 9.87
N GLY A 94 -8.77 -5.39 9.30
CA GLY A 94 -10.01 -5.63 10.04
C GLY A 94 -10.78 -4.36 10.45
N ILE A 95 -10.76 -3.31 9.64
CA ILE A 95 -11.42 -2.04 9.94
C ILE A 95 -12.82 -1.90 9.34
N ALA A 96 -13.06 -2.52 8.18
CA ALA A 96 -14.27 -2.35 7.38
C ALA A 96 -15.36 -3.33 7.80
N ASP A 97 -16.62 -2.90 7.63
CA ASP A 97 -17.79 -3.74 7.83
C ASP A 97 -17.84 -4.87 6.79
N PRO A 98 -18.06 -6.14 7.20
CA PRO A 98 -18.14 -7.30 6.30
C PRO A 98 -19.07 -7.14 5.09
N ASP A 99 -20.18 -6.43 5.25
CA ASP A 99 -21.21 -6.28 4.22
C ASP A 99 -21.06 -4.98 3.41
N ALA A 100 -20.15 -4.08 3.80
CA ALA A 100 -19.86 -2.85 3.06
C ALA A 100 -18.87 -3.11 1.92
N ASP A 101 -18.95 -2.30 0.86
CA ASP A 101 -17.90 -2.28 -0.16
C ASP A 101 -16.76 -1.35 0.28
N PHE A 102 -15.52 -1.82 0.09
CA PHE A 102 -14.30 -1.03 0.31
C PHE A 102 -13.52 -0.88 -1.00
N THR A 103 -13.61 0.31 -1.60
CA THR A 103 -13.07 0.59 -2.93
C THR A 103 -11.58 0.97 -2.89
N SER A 104 -10.96 1.11 -4.06
CA SER A 104 -9.60 1.65 -4.16
C SER A 104 -9.52 3.13 -3.78
N GLU A 105 -10.61 3.88 -3.93
CA GLU A 105 -10.68 5.28 -3.51
C GLU A 105 -10.73 5.39 -1.99
N ASP A 106 -11.53 4.53 -1.33
CA ASP A 106 -11.56 4.42 0.13
C ASP A 106 -10.19 4.04 0.66
N PHE A 107 -9.55 3.02 0.05
CA PHE A 107 -8.19 2.64 0.41
C PHE A 107 -7.22 3.83 0.30
N ARG A 108 -7.22 4.54 -0.84
CA ARG A 108 -6.34 5.69 -1.06
C ARG A 108 -6.54 6.74 0.03
N HIS A 109 -7.79 7.10 0.32
CA HIS A 109 -8.12 8.08 1.35
C HIS A 109 -7.60 7.66 2.74
N HIS A 110 -7.96 6.45 3.19
CA HIS A 110 -7.57 5.95 4.50
C HIS A 110 -6.06 5.71 4.62
N ALA A 111 -5.42 5.17 3.59
CA ALA A 111 -3.97 4.94 3.58
C ALA A 111 -3.20 6.26 3.63
N SER A 112 -3.63 7.29 2.91
CA SER A 112 -3.01 8.62 2.97
C SER A 112 -3.06 9.23 4.36
N LEU A 113 -4.19 9.11 5.08
CA LEU A 113 -4.32 9.58 6.46
C LEU A 113 -3.43 8.80 7.44
N VAL A 114 -3.40 7.47 7.29
CA VAL A 114 -2.57 6.60 8.14
C VAL A 114 -1.09 6.87 7.92
N VAL A 115 -0.64 6.96 6.66
CA VAL A 115 0.75 7.26 6.31
C VAL A 115 1.17 8.60 6.91
N GLU A 116 0.35 9.64 6.79
CA GLU A 116 0.60 10.95 7.40
C GLU A 116 0.69 10.86 8.93
N SER A 117 -0.20 10.10 9.57
CA SER A 117 -0.15 9.87 11.02
C SER A 117 1.12 9.10 11.46
N ILE A 118 1.61 8.15 10.67
CA ILE A 118 2.84 7.39 10.97
C ILE A 118 4.06 8.32 10.84
N VAL A 119 4.14 9.09 9.76
CA VAL A 119 5.25 10.01 9.48
C VAL A 119 5.31 11.12 10.52
N THR A 120 4.19 11.70 10.92
CA THR A 120 4.13 12.74 11.97
C THR A 120 4.57 12.25 13.35
N ARG A 121 4.64 10.93 13.56
CA ARG A 121 5.20 10.29 14.76
C ARG A 121 6.67 9.88 14.58
N ASP A 122 7.35 10.37 13.54
CA ASP A 122 8.72 10.05 13.16
C ASP A 122 8.95 8.54 12.95
N ARG A 123 7.95 7.85 12.38
CA ARG A 123 8.03 6.42 12.06
C ARG A 123 7.95 6.18 10.55
N LEU A 124 8.49 5.05 10.12
CA LEU A 124 8.46 4.61 8.72
C LEU A 124 7.14 3.88 8.40
N PRO A 125 6.32 4.38 7.47
CA PRO A 125 5.18 3.61 6.95
C PRO A 125 5.66 2.49 6.00
N ILE A 126 5.30 1.26 6.31
CA ILE A 126 5.53 0.07 5.47
C ILE A 126 4.18 -0.45 4.96
N ILE A 127 3.89 -0.23 3.69
CA ILE A 127 2.64 -0.66 3.05
C ILE A 127 2.82 -2.07 2.48
N ALA A 128 2.10 -3.06 3.00
CA ALA A 128 2.30 -4.47 2.64
C ALA A 128 0.98 -5.14 2.23
N GLY A 129 0.97 -5.81 1.06
CA GLY A 129 -0.24 -6.51 0.61
C GLY A 129 -0.22 -6.96 -0.84
N GLY A 130 -1.24 -7.74 -1.23
CA GLY A 130 -1.34 -8.34 -2.57
C GLY A 130 -2.26 -7.59 -3.55
N SER A 131 -2.88 -6.49 -3.15
CA SER A 131 -3.85 -5.78 -3.99
C SER A 131 -3.18 -4.70 -4.82
N ASN A 132 -2.64 -5.08 -5.99
CA ASN A 132 -1.96 -4.16 -6.90
C ASN A 132 -2.81 -2.94 -7.30
N SER A 133 -4.14 -3.07 -7.37
CA SER A 133 -5.04 -1.94 -7.64
C SER A 133 -5.02 -0.87 -6.54
N TYR A 134 -4.78 -1.26 -5.28
CA TYR A 134 -4.64 -0.32 -4.17
C TYR A 134 -3.28 0.38 -4.22
N VAL A 135 -2.23 -0.36 -4.59
CA VAL A 135 -0.89 0.20 -4.81
C VAL A 135 -0.91 1.21 -5.96
N GLU A 136 -1.55 0.88 -7.08
CA GLU A 136 -1.72 1.79 -8.22
C GLU A 136 -2.52 3.05 -7.81
N ALA A 137 -3.65 2.87 -7.14
CA ALA A 137 -4.49 3.99 -6.71
C ALA A 137 -3.76 4.99 -5.78
N LEU A 138 -2.90 4.49 -4.88
CA LEU A 138 -2.16 5.32 -3.94
C LEU A 138 -0.82 5.85 -4.52
N ALA A 139 0.00 4.98 -5.09
CA ALA A 139 1.36 5.35 -5.50
C ALA A 139 1.44 5.94 -6.91
N ASN A 140 0.47 5.67 -7.78
CA ASN A 140 0.45 6.15 -9.16
C ASN A 140 -0.61 7.23 -9.40
N ASP A 141 -1.85 6.97 -8.96
CA ASP A 141 -3.02 7.78 -9.34
C ASP A 141 -3.32 8.93 -8.36
N ASP A 142 -2.60 9.01 -7.23
CA ASP A 142 -2.70 10.10 -6.25
C ASP A 142 -1.55 11.12 -6.44
N PRO A 143 -1.81 12.29 -7.04
CA PRO A 143 -0.79 13.31 -7.26
C PRO A 143 -0.27 13.91 -5.95
N GLU A 144 -1.13 14.02 -4.93
CA GLU A 144 -0.77 14.59 -3.64
C GLU A 144 0.18 13.64 -2.89
N PHE A 145 -0.15 12.34 -2.88
CA PHE A 145 0.73 11.32 -2.31
C PHE A 145 2.11 11.35 -2.99
N ARG A 146 2.16 11.40 -4.31
CA ARG A 146 3.42 11.45 -5.08
C ARG A 146 4.21 12.74 -4.88
N LEU A 147 3.56 13.84 -4.55
CA LEU A 147 4.21 15.11 -4.24
C LEU A 147 4.86 15.07 -2.85
N ARG A 148 4.17 14.48 -1.86
CA ARG A 148 4.61 14.41 -0.47
C ARG A 148 5.63 13.30 -0.20
N TYR A 149 5.47 12.15 -0.84
CA TYR A 149 6.21 10.94 -0.48
C TYR A 149 7.16 10.46 -1.58
N ASP A 150 8.32 10.00 -1.16
CA ASP A 150 9.26 9.21 -1.95
C ASP A 150 9.07 7.74 -1.59
N CYS A 151 9.05 6.86 -2.59
CA CYS A 151 8.60 5.48 -2.43
C CYS A 151 9.68 4.49 -2.85
N CYS A 152 9.97 3.52 -1.99
CA CYS A 152 10.79 2.34 -2.29
C CYS A 152 9.88 1.12 -2.39
N PHE A 153 10.02 0.32 -3.45
CA PHE A 153 9.21 -0.88 -3.65
C PHE A 153 10.09 -2.13 -3.53
N LEU A 154 9.76 -3.01 -2.60
CA LEU A 154 10.35 -4.33 -2.45
C LEU A 154 9.37 -5.36 -3.03
N TRP A 155 9.82 -6.17 -3.97
CA TRP A 155 9.00 -7.23 -4.57
C TRP A 155 9.57 -8.59 -4.18
N VAL A 156 8.84 -9.32 -3.34
CA VAL A 156 9.14 -10.71 -2.97
C VAL A 156 8.59 -11.65 -4.04
N ASP A 157 9.51 -12.22 -4.82
CA ASP A 157 9.24 -13.12 -5.95
C ASP A 157 9.51 -14.58 -5.56
N VAL A 158 8.72 -15.50 -6.12
CA VAL A 158 8.87 -16.94 -5.93
C VAL A 158 8.49 -17.62 -7.23
N SER A 159 9.25 -18.65 -7.64
CA SER A 159 8.92 -19.42 -8.83
C SER A 159 7.48 -19.96 -8.78
N LEU A 160 6.75 -19.79 -9.88
CA LEU A 160 5.32 -20.09 -9.92
C LEU A 160 4.96 -21.55 -9.58
N PRO A 161 5.72 -22.59 -10.01
CA PRO A 161 5.43 -23.97 -9.65
C PRO A 161 5.52 -24.24 -8.15
N LEU A 162 6.57 -23.73 -7.49
CA LEU A 162 6.72 -23.87 -6.04
C LEU A 162 5.66 -23.07 -5.29
N LEU A 163 5.36 -21.86 -5.77
CA LEU A 163 4.33 -21.04 -5.16
C LEU A 163 2.96 -21.71 -5.23
N HIS A 164 2.60 -22.34 -6.35
CA HIS A 164 1.36 -23.10 -6.49
C HIS A 164 1.27 -24.25 -5.47
N SER A 165 2.35 -25.04 -5.32
CA SER A 165 2.39 -26.10 -4.29
C SER A 165 2.21 -25.51 -2.90
N PHE A 166 2.97 -24.46 -2.58
CA PHE A 166 2.93 -23.83 -1.26
C PHE A 166 1.56 -23.26 -0.89
N VAL A 167 0.91 -22.54 -1.81
CA VAL A 167 -0.42 -21.97 -1.53
C VAL A 167 -1.49 -23.05 -1.45
N SER A 168 -1.35 -24.14 -2.20
CA SER A 168 -2.22 -25.31 -2.08
C SER A 168 -2.08 -25.96 -0.69
N ASP A 169 -0.86 -26.25 -0.26
CA ASP A 169 -0.58 -26.83 1.07
C ASP A 169 -1.01 -25.89 2.20
N ARG A 170 -0.95 -24.57 1.96
CA ARG A 170 -1.45 -23.56 2.89
C ARG A 170 -2.97 -23.67 3.05
N VAL A 171 -3.74 -23.88 1.99
CA VAL A 171 -5.19 -24.10 2.10
C VAL A 171 -5.47 -25.32 2.97
N ASP A 172 -4.72 -26.41 2.84
CA ASP A 172 -4.87 -27.57 3.73
C ASP A 172 -4.58 -27.23 5.19
N ARG A 173 -3.60 -26.36 5.47
CA ARG A 173 -3.34 -25.84 6.83
C ARG A 173 -4.49 -24.97 7.32
N MET A 174 -5.06 -24.11 6.47
CA MET A 174 -6.19 -23.24 6.81
C MET A 174 -7.44 -24.08 7.14
N VAL A 175 -7.73 -25.13 6.35
CA VAL A 175 -8.84 -26.06 6.63
C VAL A 175 -8.65 -26.75 7.99
N ARG A 176 -7.43 -27.20 8.30
CA ARG A 176 -7.09 -27.77 9.62
C ARG A 176 -7.20 -26.76 10.76
N ALA A 177 -6.96 -25.48 10.48
CA ALA A 177 -7.09 -24.40 11.45
C ALA A 177 -8.55 -23.94 11.69
N GLY A 178 -9.52 -24.46 10.93
CA GLY A 178 -10.93 -24.12 11.10
C GLY A 178 -11.52 -23.19 10.03
N LEU A 179 -10.90 -23.08 8.85
CA LEU A 179 -11.42 -22.26 7.74
C LEU A 179 -12.90 -22.54 7.44
N ILE A 180 -13.29 -23.81 7.41
CA ILE A 180 -14.68 -24.19 7.08
C ILE A 180 -15.63 -23.77 8.19
N ASP A 181 -15.21 -23.90 9.45
CA ASP A 181 -16.01 -23.49 10.60
C ASP A 181 -16.19 -21.98 10.64
N GLU A 182 -15.14 -21.23 10.29
CA GLU A 182 -15.18 -19.78 10.15
C GLU A 182 -16.20 -19.32 9.11
N VAL A 183 -16.22 -19.94 7.93
CA VAL A 183 -17.22 -19.65 6.89
C VAL A 183 -18.62 -20.09 7.32
N ARG A 184 -18.75 -21.27 7.95
CA ARG A 184 -20.04 -21.78 8.45
C ARG A 184 -20.68 -20.82 9.45
N ASN A 185 -19.89 -20.17 10.30
CA ASN A 185 -20.39 -19.24 11.31
C ASN A 185 -21.00 -17.96 10.73
N VAL A 186 -20.59 -17.55 9.52
CA VAL A 186 -21.13 -16.36 8.83
C VAL A 186 -22.14 -16.70 7.74
N PHE A 187 -22.34 -18.00 7.48
CA PHE A 187 -23.19 -18.49 6.42
C PHE A 187 -24.66 -18.49 6.83
N ASP A 188 -25.54 -17.96 5.97
CA ASP A 188 -26.98 -17.97 6.19
C ASP A 188 -27.68 -18.83 5.12
N PRO A 189 -28.15 -20.05 5.46
CA PRO A 189 -28.76 -20.96 4.49
C PRO A 189 -30.08 -20.42 3.91
N THR A 190 -30.72 -19.45 4.58
CA THR A 190 -32.02 -18.91 4.18
C THR A 190 -31.90 -17.80 3.13
N LYS A 191 -30.70 -17.23 2.97
CA LYS A 191 -30.44 -16.16 2.02
C LYS A 191 -29.77 -16.69 0.76
N VAL A 192 -30.13 -16.08 -0.36
CA VAL A 192 -29.29 -16.11 -1.56
C VAL A 192 -28.21 -15.06 -1.31
N ASP A 193 -27.00 -15.51 -1.04
CA ASP A 193 -25.88 -14.60 -0.80
C ASP A 193 -25.40 -13.99 -2.12
N ASP A 194 -25.10 -12.70 -2.07
CA ASP A 194 -24.37 -12.02 -3.13
C ASP A 194 -22.86 -12.09 -2.82
N TYR A 195 -22.16 -12.97 -3.54
CA TYR A 195 -20.70 -13.13 -3.44
C TYR A 195 -19.90 -12.07 -4.22
N SER A 196 -20.57 -11.02 -4.72
CA SER A 196 -19.93 -9.94 -5.47
C SER A 196 -19.52 -8.74 -4.60
N GLN A 197 -19.96 -8.68 -3.33
CA GLN A 197 -19.76 -7.55 -2.43
C GLN A 197 -19.03 -7.90 -1.13
N GLY A 198 -18.35 -6.90 -0.55
CA GLY A 198 -17.75 -6.99 0.77
C GLY A 198 -16.76 -8.14 0.97
N ILE A 199 -16.76 -8.71 2.19
CA ILE A 199 -15.86 -9.81 2.58
C ILE A 199 -16.24 -11.14 1.93
N LYS A 200 -17.50 -11.32 1.53
CA LYS A 200 -18.03 -12.56 0.95
C LYS A 200 -17.38 -12.93 -0.40
N ARG A 201 -16.66 -11.99 -1.01
CA ARG A 201 -15.83 -12.19 -2.20
C ARG A 201 -14.54 -12.98 -1.93
N ALA A 202 -14.19 -13.20 -0.66
CA ALA A 202 -12.95 -13.89 -0.29
C ALA A 202 -12.95 -15.33 -0.81
N ILE A 203 -11.84 -15.74 -1.42
CA ILE A 203 -11.63 -17.14 -1.86
C ILE A 203 -11.74 -18.04 -0.62
N GLY A 204 -12.66 -18.98 -0.65
CA GLY A 204 -13.09 -19.77 0.50
C GLY A 204 -14.59 -19.70 0.69
N VAL A 205 -15.18 -18.50 0.60
CA VAL A 205 -16.60 -18.29 0.90
C VAL A 205 -17.49 -18.81 -0.23
N PRO A 206 -17.36 -18.36 -1.49
CA PRO A 206 -18.24 -18.83 -2.58
C PRO A 206 -18.04 -20.31 -2.89
N GLU A 207 -16.83 -20.84 -2.72
CA GLU A 207 -16.50 -22.23 -3.00
C GLU A 207 -17.17 -23.20 -2.01
N LEU A 208 -17.42 -22.76 -0.78
CA LEU A 208 -18.06 -23.58 0.26
C LEU A 208 -19.59 -23.52 0.24
N ASP A 209 -20.21 -22.59 -0.50
CA ASP A 209 -21.68 -22.42 -0.53
C ASP A 209 -22.42 -23.73 -0.84
N GLN A 210 -22.03 -24.42 -1.92
CA GLN A 210 -22.67 -25.67 -2.32
C GLN A 210 -22.56 -26.74 -1.23
N PHE A 211 -21.40 -26.82 -0.58
CA PHE A 211 -21.20 -27.76 0.52
C PHE A 211 -22.09 -27.42 1.72
N LEU A 212 -22.07 -26.16 2.18
CA LEU A 212 -22.81 -25.73 3.37
C LEU A 212 -24.33 -25.83 3.20
N ARG A 213 -24.88 -25.55 2.01
CA ARG A 213 -26.32 -25.72 1.74
C ARG A 213 -26.78 -27.18 1.80
N ASN A 214 -25.90 -28.11 1.45
CA ASN A 214 -26.25 -29.53 1.34
C ASN A 214 -25.76 -30.37 2.54
N GLU A 215 -24.93 -29.80 3.42
CA GLU A 215 -24.26 -30.52 4.52
C GLU A 215 -25.22 -31.33 5.39
N LEU A 216 -26.44 -30.82 5.63
CA LEU A 216 -27.46 -31.46 6.47
C LEU A 216 -28.52 -32.26 5.68
N THR A 217 -28.55 -32.15 4.36
CA THR A 217 -29.60 -32.77 3.52
C THR A 217 -29.15 -34.05 2.83
N VAL A 218 -27.85 -34.16 2.53
CA VAL A 218 -27.27 -35.33 1.83
C VAL A 218 -26.65 -36.32 2.83
N ASP A 219 -26.38 -37.54 2.37
CA ASP A 219 -25.69 -38.53 3.21
C ASP A 219 -24.23 -38.13 3.50
N ALA A 220 -23.67 -38.73 4.56
CA ALA A 220 -22.33 -38.40 5.04
C ALA A 220 -21.22 -38.59 4.00
N LYS A 221 -21.39 -39.51 3.03
CA LYS A 221 -20.40 -39.74 1.97
C LYS A 221 -20.47 -38.61 0.95
N THR A 222 -21.65 -38.29 0.43
CA THR A 222 -21.82 -37.18 -0.52
C THR A 222 -21.45 -35.83 0.09
N SER A 223 -21.76 -35.59 1.37
CA SER A 223 -21.35 -34.37 2.09
C SER A 223 -19.83 -34.22 2.12
N ARG A 224 -19.10 -35.32 2.38
CA ARG A 224 -17.63 -35.35 2.34
C ARG A 224 -17.09 -35.07 0.93
N GLU A 225 -17.66 -35.68 -0.10
CA GLU A 225 -17.24 -35.44 -1.49
C GLU A 225 -17.45 -33.98 -1.90
N LEU A 226 -18.56 -33.36 -1.48
CA LEU A 226 -18.81 -31.93 -1.71
C LEU A 226 -17.79 -31.04 -0.99
N ARG A 227 -17.46 -31.38 0.27
CA ARG A 227 -16.43 -30.68 1.04
C ARG A 227 -15.07 -30.74 0.34
N ASP A 228 -14.65 -31.94 -0.07
CA ASP A 228 -13.34 -32.13 -0.71
C ASP A 228 -13.27 -31.38 -2.04
N LYS A 229 -14.36 -31.41 -2.83
CA LYS A 229 -14.48 -30.64 -4.07
C LYS A 229 -14.40 -29.13 -3.82
N ALA A 230 -15.03 -28.62 -2.77
CA ALA A 230 -14.95 -27.21 -2.41
C ALA A 230 -13.51 -26.81 -2.04
N VAL A 231 -12.82 -27.63 -1.23
CA VAL A 231 -11.41 -27.39 -0.84
C VAL A 231 -10.49 -27.38 -2.06
N GLU A 232 -10.65 -28.32 -3.00
CA GLU A 232 -9.89 -28.32 -4.24
C GLU A 232 -10.17 -27.06 -5.08
N LYS A 233 -11.41 -26.57 -5.07
CA LYS A 233 -11.73 -25.32 -5.76
C LYS A 233 -11.06 -24.09 -5.14
N ILE A 234 -10.96 -24.05 -3.82
CA ILE A 234 -10.23 -23.00 -3.08
C ILE A 234 -8.75 -23.01 -3.49
N LYS A 235 -8.13 -24.19 -3.57
CA LYS A 235 -6.74 -24.35 -4.03
C LYS A 235 -6.54 -23.82 -5.44
N GLU A 236 -7.38 -24.25 -6.39
CA GLU A 236 -7.34 -23.78 -7.78
C GLU A 236 -7.45 -22.24 -7.87
N ASN A 237 -8.45 -21.66 -7.20
CA ASN A 237 -8.72 -20.23 -7.23
C ASN A 237 -7.58 -19.44 -6.57
N THR A 238 -6.97 -19.97 -5.51
CA THR A 238 -5.80 -19.37 -4.85
C THR A 238 -4.57 -19.37 -5.77
N CYS A 239 -4.31 -20.48 -6.47
CA CYS A 239 -3.24 -20.56 -7.48
C CYS A 239 -3.47 -19.56 -8.64
N MET A 240 -4.71 -19.46 -9.12
CA MET A 240 -5.07 -18.47 -10.15
C MET A 240 -4.88 -17.04 -9.67
N LEU A 241 -5.23 -16.74 -8.41
CA LEU A 241 -4.98 -15.43 -7.80
C LEU A 241 -3.48 -15.11 -7.76
N ALA A 242 -2.65 -16.04 -7.27
CA ALA A 242 -1.20 -15.87 -7.21
C ALA A 242 -0.61 -15.56 -8.60
N ARG A 243 -1.03 -16.32 -9.63
CA ARG A 243 -0.61 -16.09 -11.01
C ARG A 243 -1.02 -14.72 -11.54
N ARG A 244 -2.27 -14.30 -11.31
CA ARG A 244 -2.77 -12.97 -11.75
C ARG A 244 -2.04 -11.84 -11.04
N GLN A 245 -1.74 -11.98 -9.75
CA GLN A 245 -0.96 -11.00 -9.00
C GLN A 245 0.46 -10.89 -9.55
N LEU A 246 1.12 -12.02 -9.84
CA LEU A 246 2.46 -12.03 -10.44
C LEU A 246 2.48 -11.30 -11.80
N GLN A 247 1.54 -11.61 -12.69
CA GLN A 247 1.43 -10.93 -13.99
C GLN A 247 1.25 -9.41 -13.85
N LYS A 248 0.44 -8.97 -12.89
CA LYS A 248 0.26 -7.53 -12.60
C LYS A 248 1.53 -6.90 -12.06
N ILE A 249 2.23 -7.54 -11.13
CA ILE A 249 3.49 -7.02 -10.57
C ILE A 249 4.56 -6.93 -11.66
N GLN A 250 4.66 -7.92 -12.54
CA GLN A 250 5.58 -7.88 -13.69
C GLN A 250 5.28 -6.69 -14.62
N ARG A 251 4.00 -6.37 -14.86
CA ARG A 251 3.59 -5.16 -15.58
C ARG A 251 3.98 -3.89 -14.83
N LEU A 252 3.80 -3.83 -13.51
CA LEU A 252 4.19 -2.66 -12.71
C LEU A 252 5.72 -2.49 -12.69
N HIS A 253 6.46 -3.58 -12.62
CA HIS A 253 7.92 -3.59 -12.68
C HIS A 253 8.43 -3.03 -14.02
N SER A 254 7.80 -3.34 -15.15
CA SER A 254 8.20 -2.75 -16.43
C SER A 254 7.93 -1.25 -16.54
N ILE A 255 6.97 -0.72 -15.77
CA ILE A 255 6.63 0.71 -15.73
C ILE A 255 7.51 1.47 -14.73
N TRP A 256 7.71 0.92 -13.52
CA TRP A 256 8.42 1.60 -12.43
C TRP A 256 9.93 1.28 -12.38
N ASN A 257 10.36 0.25 -13.12
CA ASN A 257 11.74 -0.19 -13.35
C ASN A 257 12.67 0.01 -12.14
N TRP A 258 13.37 1.15 -12.09
CA TRP A 258 14.38 1.54 -11.11
C TRP A 258 13.91 1.62 -9.65
N LYS A 259 12.60 1.76 -9.40
CA LYS A 259 12.05 1.91 -8.04
C LYS A 259 11.67 0.59 -7.38
N MET A 260 11.65 -0.52 -8.13
CA MET A 260 11.21 -1.82 -7.64
C MET A 260 12.37 -2.80 -7.55
N HIS A 261 12.72 -3.18 -6.32
CA HIS A 261 13.78 -4.13 -6.00
C HIS A 261 13.19 -5.53 -5.91
N ARG A 262 13.49 -6.38 -6.89
CA ARG A 262 13.08 -7.79 -6.87
C ARG A 262 13.98 -8.60 -5.95
N ILE A 263 13.37 -9.36 -5.05
CA ILE A 263 13.99 -10.27 -4.09
C ILE A 263 13.46 -11.67 -4.38
N ASP A 264 14.33 -12.56 -4.87
CA ASP A 264 13.94 -13.93 -5.20
C ASP A 264 14.00 -14.81 -3.94
N ALA A 265 12.83 -15.11 -3.39
CA ALA A 265 12.68 -15.99 -2.23
C ALA A 265 12.56 -17.47 -2.61
N THR A 266 12.66 -17.84 -3.90
CA THR A 266 12.55 -19.24 -4.37
C THR A 266 13.42 -20.22 -3.57
N PRO A 267 14.69 -19.93 -3.24
CA PRO A 267 15.51 -20.87 -2.46
C PRO A 267 14.95 -21.13 -1.05
N VAL A 268 14.27 -20.15 -0.44
CA VAL A 268 13.63 -20.33 0.87
C VAL A 268 12.53 -21.39 0.81
N PHE A 269 11.77 -21.41 -0.29
CA PHE A 269 10.65 -22.32 -0.49
C PHE A 269 11.09 -23.75 -0.85
N LEU A 270 12.37 -23.96 -1.16
CA LEU A 270 12.96 -25.29 -1.36
C LEU A 270 13.50 -25.89 -0.06
N ALA A 271 13.76 -25.07 0.95
CA ALA A 271 14.27 -25.50 2.24
C ALA A 271 13.13 -25.82 3.23
N SER A 272 13.47 -26.33 4.41
CA SER A 272 12.48 -26.68 5.44
C SER A 272 12.96 -26.33 6.85
N GLY A 273 12.02 -25.99 7.73
CA GLY A 273 12.27 -25.66 9.13
C GLY A 273 13.32 -24.56 9.29
N LYS A 274 14.26 -24.77 10.21
CA LYS A 274 15.29 -23.78 10.58
C LYS A 274 16.19 -23.38 9.41
N GLU A 275 16.40 -24.26 8.44
CA GLU A 275 17.18 -23.93 7.25
C GLU A 275 16.47 -22.87 6.39
N ALA A 276 15.15 -23.00 6.21
CA ALA A 276 14.35 -22.01 5.50
C ALA A 276 14.36 -20.66 6.22
N ASP A 277 14.30 -20.64 7.55
CA ASP A 277 14.37 -19.39 8.32
C ASP A 277 15.73 -18.70 8.19
N ASN A 278 16.83 -19.46 8.28
CA ASN A 278 18.17 -18.92 8.08
C ASN A 278 18.35 -18.37 6.65
N LEU A 279 17.82 -19.07 5.64
CA LEU A 279 17.87 -18.60 4.26
C LEU A 279 17.03 -17.33 4.08
N TRP A 280 15.82 -17.28 4.65
CA TRP A 280 15.00 -16.07 4.64
C TRP A 280 15.75 -14.86 5.17
N ASP A 281 16.43 -15.00 6.30
CA ASP A 281 17.21 -13.91 6.89
C ASP A 281 18.36 -13.47 5.97
N GLN A 282 19.05 -14.42 5.34
CA GLN A 282 20.21 -14.16 4.48
C GLN A 282 19.87 -13.57 3.12
N ILE A 283 18.80 -14.05 2.46
CA ILE A 283 18.52 -13.72 1.06
C ILE A 283 17.27 -12.86 0.86
N VAL A 284 16.41 -12.74 1.88
CA VAL A 284 15.20 -11.91 1.84
C VAL A 284 15.29 -10.73 2.81
N ALA A 285 15.31 -10.98 4.12
CA ALA A 285 15.24 -9.92 5.12
C ALA A 285 16.49 -9.04 5.16
N GLY A 286 17.68 -9.64 5.13
CA GLY A 286 18.97 -8.94 5.14
C GLY A 286 19.14 -7.97 3.95
N PRO A 287 19.05 -8.44 2.69
CA PRO A 287 19.13 -7.57 1.52
C PRO A 287 18.06 -6.48 1.50
N SER A 288 16.83 -6.79 1.90
CA SER A 288 15.74 -5.81 2.02
C SER A 288 16.06 -4.71 3.02
N THR A 289 16.62 -5.08 4.18
CA THR A 289 17.03 -4.13 5.22
C THR A 289 18.11 -3.19 4.71
N LEU A 290 19.09 -3.70 3.95
CA LEU A 290 20.13 -2.87 3.34
C LEU A 290 19.55 -1.88 2.32
N ILE A 291 18.63 -2.34 1.47
CA ILE A 291 17.94 -1.48 0.48
C ILE A 291 17.17 -0.37 1.18
N VAL A 292 16.38 -0.71 2.20
CA VAL A 292 15.61 0.29 2.97
C VAL A 292 16.54 1.25 3.68
N ASN A 293 17.62 0.78 4.30
CA ASN A 293 18.60 1.64 4.97
C ASN A 293 19.25 2.64 3.98
N GLN A 294 19.66 2.17 2.79
CA GLN A 294 20.18 3.06 1.75
C GLN A 294 19.14 4.10 1.31
N PHE A 295 17.90 3.66 1.09
CA PHE A 295 16.80 4.53 0.70
C PHE A 295 16.47 5.63 1.73
N LEU A 296 16.57 5.31 3.03
CA LEU A 296 16.37 6.26 4.12
C LEU A 296 17.53 7.27 4.23
N CYS A 297 18.77 6.82 3.96
CA CYS A 297 19.96 7.68 3.96
C CYS A 297 20.11 8.54 2.70
N ASP A 298 19.46 8.17 1.58
CA ASP A 298 19.56 8.92 0.33
C ASP A 298 18.82 10.27 0.38
N GLU A 299 19.62 11.35 0.40
CA GLU A 299 19.18 12.75 0.38
C GLU A 299 18.73 13.25 -1.01
N ASN A 300 18.89 12.45 -2.07
CA ASN A 300 19.00 12.92 -3.45
C ASN A 300 17.69 13.20 -4.23
N HIS A 301 16.51 13.26 -3.61
CA HIS A 301 15.27 13.61 -4.31
C HIS A 301 14.69 14.97 -3.87
N VAL A 302 15.45 16.03 -4.17
CA VAL A 302 14.92 17.41 -4.21
C VAL A 302 14.22 17.59 -5.56
N SER A 303 12.88 17.60 -5.57
CA SER A 303 12.11 17.93 -6.77
C SER A 303 12.05 19.46 -6.92
N PRO A 304 12.46 20.06 -8.06
CA PRO A 304 12.23 21.47 -8.30
C PRO A 304 10.74 21.71 -8.52
N VAL A 305 10.11 22.45 -7.61
CA VAL A 305 8.79 23.03 -7.84
C VAL A 305 9.00 24.18 -8.82
N ALA A 306 8.46 24.06 -10.04
CA ALA A 306 8.45 25.16 -10.99
C ALA A 306 7.70 26.34 -10.35
N PRO A 307 8.25 27.57 -10.35
CA PRO A 307 7.51 28.73 -9.91
C PRO A 307 6.27 28.86 -10.80
N SER A 308 5.09 28.87 -10.18
CA SER A 308 3.84 29.20 -10.87
C SER A 308 4.05 30.50 -11.64
N GLU A 309 3.76 30.49 -12.94
CA GLU A 309 3.83 31.69 -13.77
C GLU A 309 3.03 32.83 -13.10
N PRO A 310 3.54 34.07 -13.15
CA PRO A 310 2.81 35.19 -12.59
C PRO A 310 1.46 35.30 -13.30
N VAL A 311 0.40 35.23 -12.52
CA VAL A 311 -0.96 35.53 -12.98
C VAL A 311 -0.93 36.90 -13.64
N ASN A 312 -1.07 36.93 -14.97
CA ASN A 312 -1.25 38.16 -15.71
C ASN A 312 -2.52 38.83 -15.17
N MET A 313 -2.35 39.88 -14.36
CA MET A 313 -3.45 40.76 -13.99
C MET A 313 -3.95 41.42 -15.28
N VAL A 314 -5.11 40.97 -15.75
CA VAL A 314 -5.88 41.69 -16.76
C VAL A 314 -6.26 43.04 -16.14
N PRO A 315 -5.90 44.18 -16.75
CA PRO A 315 -6.31 45.47 -16.23
C PRO A 315 -7.84 45.58 -16.35
N ILE A 316 -8.50 45.73 -15.20
CA ILE A 316 -9.92 46.07 -15.12
C ILE A 316 -10.10 47.44 -15.77
N SER A 317 -10.69 47.48 -16.95
CA SER A 317 -11.15 48.71 -17.60
C SER A 317 -12.33 49.27 -16.81
N VAL A 318 -12.11 50.42 -16.18
CA VAL A 318 -13.15 51.22 -15.52
C VAL A 318 -14.06 51.82 -16.61
N PRO A 319 -15.40 51.63 -16.57
CA PRO A 319 -16.28 52.25 -17.55
C PRO A 319 -16.30 53.77 -17.37
N ALA A 320 -16.13 54.49 -18.48
CA ALA A 320 -16.27 55.95 -18.52
C ALA A 320 -17.69 56.37 -18.11
N MET A 321 -17.80 57.26 -17.12
CA MET A 321 -19.05 57.93 -16.77
C MET A 321 -19.52 58.79 -17.95
N ALA A 322 -20.66 58.43 -18.54
CA ALA A 322 -21.36 59.28 -19.48
C ALA A 322 -21.96 60.48 -18.74
N ALA A 323 -21.44 61.67 -19.01
CA ALA A 323 -22.10 62.92 -18.71
C ALA A 323 -23.23 63.12 -19.73
N VAL A 324 -24.49 63.02 -19.30
CA VAL A 324 -25.64 63.51 -20.07
C VAL A 324 -26.16 64.75 -19.37
N GLY A 325 -25.89 65.88 -20.00
CA GLY A 325 -26.47 67.17 -19.67
C GLY A 325 -27.91 67.28 -20.15
N THR A 326 -28.64 68.10 -19.41
CA THR A 326 -29.95 68.69 -19.67
C THR A 326 -30.21 69.12 -21.11
N ARG A 327 -31.25 68.57 -21.75
CA ARG A 327 -32.52 69.25 -22.11
C ARG A 327 -33.42 68.30 -22.88
#